data_AF-A0A8T3ZAK4-F1
#
_entry.id   AF-A0A8T3ZAK4-F1
#
_cell.length_a   1.000
_cell.length_b   1.000
_cell.length_c   1.000
_cell.angle_alpha   90.00
_cell.angle_beta   90.00
_cell.angle_gamma   90.00
#
_symmetry.space_group_name_H-M   'P 1'
#
loop_
_entity.id
_entity.type
_entity.pdbx_description
1 polymer ?
#
loop_
_entity_poly.entity_id
_entity_poly.type
_entity_poly.pdbx_seq_one_letter_code
_entity_poly.pdbx_strand_id
1 'polypeptide(L)'
;EFFVKFKNDKILSPFLKRWYGMHGSCAQDLYGLLMIGIFLQNTVVKRTVQMTEVMLQKYGIKVKFDWKEVFEFWKPEKMMKVSEEELRKLKVGYRAKFFIKTSETFVKEKIDEFELRSLSVREAKDKLIKLYGVGPETVRGLLQEALHHYDTFEHVAPWQQKIYSRLLFNKKMVPAEKIIKYTKLHWGSKWAVLAVSYIWEDIFWQRKHGNKIDWLEKEIRL
;
A
#
# COMPACT_ATOMS: atom_id res chain seq x y z
N GLU A 1 16.90 8.68 -13.59
CA GLU A 1 17.17 9.89 -12.77
C GLU A 1 17.50 9.55 -11.31
N PHE A 2 16.58 8.91 -10.56
CA PHE A 2 16.74 8.58 -9.13
C PHE A 2 18.08 7.91 -8.77
N PHE A 3 18.42 6.80 -9.43
CA PHE A 3 19.67 6.07 -9.19
C PHE A 3 20.92 6.94 -9.39
N VAL A 4 20.94 7.76 -10.44
CA VAL A 4 22.08 8.64 -10.75
C VAL A 4 22.23 9.71 -9.65
N LYS A 5 21.11 10.26 -9.17
CA LYS A 5 21.09 11.31 -8.14
C LYS A 5 21.61 10.80 -6.79
N PHE A 6 21.21 9.59 -6.38
CA PHE A 6 21.51 9.06 -5.04
C PHE A 6 22.59 7.96 -5.02
N LYS A 7 23.33 7.75 -6.13
CA LYS A 7 24.38 6.72 -6.22
C LYS A 7 25.45 6.80 -5.12
N ASN A 8 25.71 7.99 -4.59
CA ASN A 8 26.72 8.26 -3.56
C ASN A 8 26.08 8.66 -2.21
N ASP A 9 24.76 8.56 -2.06
CA ASP A 9 24.07 8.85 -0.82
C ASP A 9 24.49 7.84 0.26
N LYS A 10 24.85 8.33 1.46
CA LYS A 10 25.41 7.48 2.52
C LYS A 10 24.42 6.42 3.02
N ILE A 11 23.12 6.71 2.94
CA ILE A 11 22.05 5.83 3.40
C ILE A 11 21.55 4.98 2.22
N LEU A 12 21.23 5.60 1.08
CA LEU A 12 20.60 4.93 -0.05
C LEU A 12 21.56 4.13 -0.93
N SER A 13 22.83 4.54 -1.07
CA SER A 13 23.77 3.90 -2.01
C SER A 13 23.87 2.37 -1.82
N PRO A 14 23.97 1.82 -0.60
CA PRO A 14 23.98 0.37 -0.39
C PRO A 14 22.71 -0.33 -0.88
N PHE A 15 21.53 0.27 -0.64
CA PHE A 15 20.25 -0.26 -1.09
C PHE A 15 20.15 -0.20 -2.62
N LEU A 16 20.50 0.93 -3.23
CA LEU A 16 20.43 1.11 -4.69
C LEU A 16 21.36 0.16 -5.45
N LYS A 17 22.50 -0.20 -4.87
CA LYS A 17 23.41 -1.21 -5.46
C LYS A 17 22.82 -2.61 -5.42
N ARG A 18 22.21 -3.00 -4.29
CA ARG A 18 21.56 -4.32 -4.16
C ARG A 18 20.29 -4.45 -4.99
N TRP A 19 19.53 -3.36 -5.10
CA TRP A 19 18.21 -3.30 -5.73
C TRP A 19 18.22 -2.56 -7.06
N TYR A 20 19.33 -2.64 -7.79
CA TYR A 20 19.42 -1.99 -9.08
C TYR A 20 18.33 -2.53 -10.03
N GLY A 21 17.50 -1.64 -10.58
CA GLY A 21 16.38 -2.02 -11.45
C GLY A 21 15.09 -2.41 -10.71
N MET A 22 15.01 -2.30 -9.38
CA MET A 22 13.73 -2.36 -8.68
C MET A 22 12.83 -1.21 -9.15
N HIS A 23 11.56 -1.50 -9.39
CA HIS A 23 10.55 -0.50 -9.74
C HIS A 23 9.39 -0.59 -8.75
N GLY A 24 8.68 0.51 -8.54
CA GLY A 24 7.41 0.46 -7.81
C GLY A 24 6.46 -0.51 -8.51
N SER A 25 5.70 -1.29 -7.73
CA SER A 25 4.71 -2.21 -8.27
C SER A 25 3.72 -1.47 -9.17
N CYS A 26 3.39 -2.05 -10.32
CA CYS A 26 2.37 -1.58 -11.27
C CYS A 26 1.34 -2.69 -11.56
N ALA A 27 1.28 -3.72 -10.71
CA ALA A 27 0.60 -4.97 -11.05
C ALA A 27 -0.93 -4.94 -10.83
N GLN A 28 -1.51 -3.87 -10.31
CA GLN A 28 -2.91 -3.82 -9.90
C GLN A 28 -3.59 -2.55 -10.43
N ASP A 29 -4.85 -2.69 -10.84
CA ASP A 29 -5.74 -1.55 -11.07
C ASP A 29 -6.09 -0.86 -9.73
N LEU A 30 -6.56 0.38 -9.82
CA LEU A 30 -6.93 1.21 -8.67
C LEU A 30 -7.93 0.52 -7.74
N TYR A 31 -8.92 -0.17 -8.28
CA TYR A 31 -9.98 -0.80 -7.49
C TYR A 31 -9.44 -2.02 -6.73
N GLY A 32 -8.69 -2.89 -7.41
CA GLY A 32 -8.00 -4.03 -6.79
C GLY A 32 -7.07 -3.60 -5.66
N LEU A 33 -6.26 -2.56 -5.89
CA LEU A 33 -5.38 -2.01 -4.86
C LEU A 33 -6.17 -1.42 -3.68
N LEU A 34 -7.29 -0.78 -3.94
CA LEU A 34 -8.18 -0.28 -2.89
C LEU A 34 -8.79 -1.41 -2.07
N MET A 35 -9.18 -2.54 -2.68
CA MET A 35 -9.65 -3.71 -1.95
C MET A 35 -8.56 -4.23 -1.01
N ILE A 36 -7.31 -4.33 -1.48
CA ILE A 36 -6.15 -4.68 -0.65
C ILE A 36 -6.01 -3.67 0.51
N GLY A 37 -6.11 -2.38 0.23
CA GLY A 37 -6.10 -1.32 1.22
C GLY A 37 -7.14 -1.52 2.32
N ILE A 38 -8.39 -1.86 1.98
CA ILE A 38 -9.45 -2.15 2.95
C ILE A 38 -9.12 -3.39 3.78
N PHE A 39 -8.58 -4.46 3.17
CA PHE A 39 -8.18 -5.65 3.91
C PHE A 39 -7.13 -5.35 4.99
N LEU A 40 -6.13 -4.53 4.67
CA LEU A 40 -5.00 -4.20 5.55
C LEU A 40 -5.37 -3.36 6.79
N GLN A 41 -6.52 -2.68 6.80
CA GLN A 41 -6.86 -1.71 7.86
C GLN A 41 -7.00 -2.35 9.26
N ASN A 42 -6.16 -1.97 10.23
CA ASN A 42 -6.25 -2.45 11.62
C ASN A 42 -6.25 -3.99 11.74
N THR A 43 -5.37 -4.67 10.99
CA THR A 43 -5.21 -6.13 11.12
C THR A 43 -3.78 -6.58 10.85
N VAL A 44 -3.50 -7.83 11.20
CA VAL A 44 -2.20 -8.48 10.97
C VAL A 44 -2.18 -9.15 9.59
N VAL A 45 -0.99 -9.25 8.98
CA VAL A 45 -0.82 -9.78 7.63
C VAL A 45 -1.44 -11.17 7.45
N LYS A 46 -1.24 -12.08 8.41
CA LYS A 46 -1.86 -13.42 8.38
C LYS A 46 -3.37 -13.37 8.24
N ARG A 47 -4.03 -12.44 8.93
CA ARG A 47 -5.49 -12.29 8.86
C ARG A 47 -5.93 -11.63 7.56
N THR A 48 -5.17 -10.67 7.05
CA THR A 48 -5.37 -10.09 5.71
C THR A 48 -5.37 -11.18 4.65
N VAL A 49 -4.32 -12.02 4.61
CA VAL A 49 -4.20 -13.10 3.62
C VAL A 49 -5.42 -14.02 3.65
N GLN A 50 -5.83 -14.48 4.84
CA GLN A 50 -7.02 -15.32 4.99
C GLN A 50 -8.31 -14.65 4.48
N MET A 51 -8.51 -13.36 4.80
CA MET A 51 -9.69 -12.63 4.34
C MET A 51 -9.67 -12.46 2.82
N THR A 52 -8.53 -12.12 2.25
CA THR A 52 -8.34 -11.96 0.80
C THR A 52 -8.63 -13.28 0.08
N GLU A 53 -8.05 -14.39 0.52
CA GLU A 53 -8.26 -15.72 -0.08
C GLU A 53 -9.74 -16.12 -0.08
N VAL A 54 -10.41 -16.03 1.08
CA VAL A 54 -11.82 -16.41 1.21
C VAL A 54 -12.72 -15.51 0.35
N MET A 55 -12.43 -14.22 0.27
CA MET A 55 -13.19 -13.28 -0.54
C MET A 55 -12.96 -13.50 -2.05
N LEU A 56 -11.72 -13.76 -2.47
CA LEU A 56 -11.40 -14.08 -3.86
C LEU A 56 -12.02 -15.41 -4.30
N GLN A 57 -11.98 -16.44 -3.45
CA GLN A 57 -12.61 -17.73 -3.74
C GLN A 57 -14.13 -17.60 -3.94
N LYS A 58 -14.81 -16.78 -3.13
CA LYS A 58 -16.27 -16.61 -3.22
C LYS A 58 -16.71 -15.63 -4.30
N TYR A 59 -16.04 -14.48 -4.42
CA TYR A 59 -16.50 -13.38 -5.27
C TYR A 59 -15.56 -13.03 -6.42
N GLY A 60 -14.29 -13.41 -6.34
CA GLY A 60 -13.29 -13.13 -7.37
C GLY A 60 -13.64 -13.75 -8.71
N ILE A 61 -12.99 -13.25 -9.75
CA ILE A 61 -13.15 -13.72 -11.13
C ILE A 61 -12.05 -14.72 -11.39
N LYS A 62 -12.43 -15.95 -11.76
CA LYS A 62 -11.46 -16.97 -12.17
C LYS A 62 -10.91 -16.61 -13.54
N VAL A 63 -9.59 -16.53 -13.63
CA VAL A 63 -8.86 -16.29 -14.88
C VAL A 63 -7.85 -17.41 -15.05
N LYS A 64 -7.65 -17.87 -16.29
CA LYS A 64 -6.67 -18.90 -16.61
C LYS A 64 -5.52 -18.26 -17.40
N PHE A 65 -4.31 -18.41 -16.91
CA PHE A 65 -3.09 -17.97 -17.58
C PHE A 65 -2.04 -19.07 -17.49
N ASP A 66 -1.46 -19.46 -18.61
CA ASP A 66 -0.45 -20.53 -18.69
C ASP A 66 -0.84 -21.79 -17.88
N TRP A 67 -2.06 -22.28 -18.15
CA TRP A 67 -2.65 -23.46 -17.50
C TRP A 67 -2.87 -23.36 -15.97
N LYS A 68 -2.56 -22.22 -15.36
CA LYS A 68 -2.81 -21.93 -13.94
C LYS A 68 -4.08 -21.11 -13.79
N GLU A 69 -4.91 -21.53 -12.85
CA GLU A 69 -6.05 -20.73 -12.41
C GLU A 69 -5.59 -19.70 -11.38
N VAL A 70 -5.93 -18.45 -11.62
CA VAL A 70 -5.71 -17.33 -10.72
C VAL A 70 -7.02 -16.58 -10.52
N PHE A 71 -7.09 -15.78 -9.46
CA PHE A 71 -8.26 -14.94 -9.18
C PHE A 71 -7.92 -13.47 -9.39
N GLU A 72 -8.74 -12.78 -10.17
CA GLU A 72 -8.84 -11.32 -10.16
C GLU A 72 -9.86 -10.91 -9.09
N PHE A 73 -9.73 -9.68 -8.58
CA PHE A 73 -10.77 -9.09 -7.76
C PHE A 73 -12.11 -9.02 -8.52
N TRP A 74 -13.20 -9.06 -7.77
CA TRP A 74 -14.55 -8.88 -8.31
C TRP A 74 -14.71 -7.49 -8.95
N LYS A 75 -15.67 -7.34 -9.87
CA LYS A 75 -16.04 -6.00 -10.38
C LYS A 75 -16.89 -5.23 -9.35
N PRO A 76 -16.81 -3.89 -9.31
CA PRO A 76 -17.61 -3.05 -8.41
C PRO A 76 -19.12 -3.30 -8.48
N GLU A 77 -19.66 -3.51 -9.70
CA GLU A 77 -21.08 -3.74 -9.98
C GLU A 77 -21.61 -5.02 -9.34
N LYS A 78 -20.72 -6.03 -9.18
CA LYS A 78 -21.04 -7.27 -8.48
C LYS A 78 -21.05 -7.04 -6.97
N MET A 79 -19.99 -6.41 -6.45
CA MET A 79 -19.82 -6.26 -5.00
C MET A 79 -20.84 -5.31 -4.36
N MET A 80 -21.28 -4.26 -5.07
CA MET A 80 -22.30 -3.35 -4.55
C MET A 80 -23.67 -4.03 -4.33
N LYS A 81 -23.91 -5.19 -4.96
CA LYS A 81 -25.17 -5.96 -4.86
C LYS A 81 -25.13 -7.05 -3.79
N VAL A 82 -23.96 -7.34 -3.22
CA VAL A 82 -23.81 -8.38 -2.19
C VAL A 82 -24.37 -7.86 -0.88
N SER A 83 -25.05 -8.73 -0.12
CA SER A 83 -25.56 -8.35 1.20
C SER A 83 -24.43 -8.22 2.23
N GLU A 84 -24.53 -7.23 3.13
CA GLU A 84 -23.55 -7.07 4.20
C GLU A 84 -23.50 -8.31 5.11
N GLU A 85 -24.64 -8.96 5.33
CA GLU A 85 -24.75 -10.18 6.13
C GLU A 85 -23.91 -11.33 5.53
N GLU A 86 -24.00 -11.57 4.22
CA GLU A 86 -23.19 -12.61 3.56
C GLU A 86 -21.70 -12.35 3.61
N LEU A 87 -21.29 -11.08 3.52
CA LEU A 87 -19.89 -10.71 3.71
C LEU A 87 -19.46 -10.95 5.16
N ARG A 88 -20.29 -10.60 6.14
CA ARG A 88 -19.99 -10.84 7.55
C ARG A 88 -19.82 -12.32 7.87
N LYS A 89 -20.57 -13.22 7.20
CA LYS A 89 -20.39 -14.69 7.31
C LYS A 89 -18.98 -15.15 6.90
N LEU A 90 -18.29 -14.40 6.04
CA LEU A 90 -16.87 -14.66 5.68
C LEU A 90 -15.87 -14.12 6.71
N LYS A 91 -16.34 -13.61 7.85
CA LYS A 91 -15.53 -13.09 8.95
C LYS A 91 -14.65 -11.89 8.56
N VAL A 92 -15.04 -11.09 7.55
CA VAL A 92 -14.34 -9.83 7.21
C VAL A 92 -14.68 -8.66 8.16
N GLY A 93 -15.61 -8.88 9.09
CA GLY A 93 -15.95 -7.93 10.15
C GLY A 93 -16.55 -6.63 9.62
N TYR A 94 -16.13 -5.50 10.18
CA TYR A 94 -16.65 -4.17 9.79
C TYR A 94 -16.37 -3.80 8.33
N ARG A 95 -15.37 -4.44 7.70
CA ARG A 95 -15.00 -4.20 6.29
C ARG A 95 -16.07 -4.62 5.31
N ALA A 96 -16.99 -5.50 5.71
CA ALA A 96 -18.14 -5.90 4.89
C ALA A 96 -18.85 -4.66 4.30
N LYS A 97 -19.14 -3.67 5.17
CA LYS A 97 -19.76 -2.41 4.77
C LYS A 97 -18.87 -1.59 3.83
N PHE A 98 -17.55 -1.66 4.01
CA PHE A 98 -16.58 -0.86 3.25
C PHE A 98 -16.52 -1.36 1.81
N PHE A 99 -16.45 -2.69 1.60
CA PHE A 99 -16.48 -3.27 0.27
C PHE A 99 -17.73 -2.86 -0.52
N ILE A 100 -18.92 -2.93 0.11
CA ILE A 100 -20.18 -2.55 -0.54
C ILE A 100 -20.19 -1.06 -0.86
N LYS A 101 -19.96 -0.19 0.14
CA LYS A 101 -20.08 1.27 -0.01
C LYS A 101 -19.06 1.84 -0.98
N THR A 102 -17.81 1.37 -0.92
CA THR A 102 -16.78 1.79 -1.86
C THR A 102 -17.12 1.35 -3.28
N SER A 103 -17.60 0.11 -3.46
CA SER A 103 -18.01 -0.36 -4.80
C SER A 103 -19.20 0.41 -5.35
N GLU A 104 -20.17 0.74 -4.50
CA GLU A 104 -21.31 1.58 -4.84
C GLU A 104 -20.85 2.97 -5.32
N THR A 105 -19.91 3.60 -4.63
CA THR A 105 -19.33 4.88 -5.05
C THR A 105 -18.59 4.78 -6.39
N PHE A 106 -17.77 3.74 -6.58
CA PHE A 106 -17.07 3.50 -7.85
C PHE A 106 -18.03 3.43 -9.04
N VAL A 107 -19.16 2.72 -8.89
CA VAL A 107 -20.17 2.59 -9.94
C VAL A 107 -20.95 3.89 -10.15
N LYS A 108 -21.43 4.53 -9.07
CA LYS A 108 -22.30 5.71 -9.16
C LYS A 108 -21.55 6.96 -9.63
N GLU A 109 -20.35 7.18 -9.10
CA GLU A 109 -19.52 8.33 -9.46
C GLU A 109 -18.65 8.06 -10.69
N LYS A 110 -18.71 6.84 -11.25
CA LYS A 110 -17.93 6.40 -12.42
C LYS A 110 -16.45 6.72 -12.25
N ILE A 111 -15.88 6.31 -11.13
CA ILE A 111 -14.48 6.58 -10.82
C ILE A 111 -13.60 5.89 -11.86
N ASP A 112 -12.84 6.71 -12.60
CA ASP A 112 -11.91 6.26 -13.62
C ASP A 112 -10.46 6.50 -13.17
N GLU A 113 -9.64 5.46 -13.29
CA GLU A 113 -8.24 5.50 -12.90
C GLU A 113 -7.42 6.44 -13.79
N PHE A 114 -7.66 6.44 -15.10
CA PHE A 114 -6.90 7.26 -16.05
C PHE A 114 -7.21 8.75 -15.87
N GLU A 115 -8.47 9.09 -15.58
CA GLU A 115 -8.86 10.43 -15.15
C GLU A 115 -8.11 10.82 -13.88
N LEU A 116 -8.10 9.97 -12.84
CA LEU A 116 -7.37 10.25 -11.60
C LEU A 116 -5.86 10.45 -11.82
N ARG A 117 -5.24 9.69 -12.73
CA ARG A 117 -3.83 9.85 -13.12
C ARG A 117 -3.54 11.20 -13.81
N SER A 118 -4.55 11.83 -14.40
CA SER A 118 -4.41 13.13 -15.08
C SER A 118 -4.56 14.34 -14.13
N LEU A 119 -5.11 14.12 -12.93
CA LEU A 119 -5.34 15.18 -11.95
C LEU A 119 -4.04 15.58 -11.24
N SER A 120 -4.07 16.74 -10.58
CA SER A 120 -3.04 17.07 -9.60
C SER A 120 -3.13 16.10 -8.41
N VAL A 121 -1.98 15.88 -7.76
CA VAL A 121 -1.87 15.10 -6.50
C VAL A 121 -2.95 15.49 -5.47
N ARG A 122 -3.19 16.80 -5.33
CA ARG A 122 -4.16 17.34 -4.36
C ARG A 122 -5.58 16.92 -4.72
N GLU A 123 -5.96 17.08 -5.99
CA GLU A 123 -7.31 16.72 -6.47
C GLU A 123 -7.54 15.21 -6.40
N ALA A 124 -6.55 14.40 -6.80
CA ALA A 124 -6.61 12.95 -6.68
C ALA A 124 -6.78 12.52 -5.21
N LYS A 125 -5.99 13.11 -4.30
CA LYS A 125 -6.11 12.88 -2.84
C LYS A 125 -7.50 13.25 -2.32
N ASP A 126 -8.01 14.42 -2.70
CA ASP A 126 -9.32 14.93 -2.26
C ASP A 126 -10.49 14.09 -2.79
N LYS A 127 -10.35 13.48 -3.97
CA LYS A 127 -11.30 12.48 -4.47
C LYS A 127 -11.19 11.16 -3.70
N LEU A 128 -9.99 10.61 -3.55
CA LEU A 128 -9.78 9.30 -2.93
C LEU A 128 -10.15 9.25 -1.44
N ILE A 129 -9.89 10.33 -0.68
CA ILE A 129 -10.19 10.37 0.76
C ILE A 129 -11.70 10.40 1.06
N LYS A 130 -12.54 10.76 0.08
CA LYS A 130 -14.01 10.76 0.23
C LYS A 130 -14.62 9.36 0.13
N LEU A 131 -13.86 8.39 -0.36
CA LEU A 131 -14.29 6.99 -0.42
C LEU A 131 -14.56 6.45 0.99
N TYR A 132 -15.66 5.73 1.14
CA TYR A 132 -16.10 5.26 2.45
C TYR A 132 -15.06 4.34 3.11
N GLY A 133 -14.61 4.72 4.30
CA GLY A 133 -13.62 3.94 5.04
C GLY A 133 -12.19 4.03 4.49
N VAL A 134 -11.91 4.93 3.54
CA VAL A 134 -10.56 5.18 3.04
C VAL A 134 -9.90 6.26 3.89
N GLY A 135 -8.81 5.89 4.57
CA GLY A 135 -8.04 6.80 5.42
C GLY A 135 -6.76 7.31 4.74
N PRO A 136 -6.05 8.27 5.38
CA PRO A 136 -4.84 8.88 4.81
C PRO A 136 -3.77 7.89 4.38
N GLU A 137 -3.56 6.80 5.14
CA GLU A 137 -2.57 5.78 4.77
C GLU A 137 -2.99 4.97 3.53
N THR A 138 -4.27 4.65 3.38
CA THR A 138 -4.77 4.00 2.17
C THR A 138 -4.62 4.94 0.97
N VAL A 139 -4.99 6.22 1.11
CA VAL A 139 -4.80 7.21 0.04
C VAL A 139 -3.33 7.34 -0.35
N ARG A 140 -2.41 7.40 0.62
CA ARG A 140 -0.96 7.44 0.36
C ARG A 140 -0.52 6.24 -0.50
N GLY A 141 -0.98 5.03 -0.16
CA GLY A 141 -0.72 3.82 -0.95
C GLY A 141 -1.26 3.90 -2.38
N LEU A 142 -2.51 4.36 -2.56
CA LEU A 142 -3.12 4.51 -3.89
C LEU A 142 -2.40 5.56 -4.75
N LEU A 143 -2.08 6.72 -4.17
CA LEU A 143 -1.31 7.77 -4.86
C LEU A 143 0.05 7.24 -5.33
N GLN A 144 0.71 6.44 -4.50
CA GLN A 144 2.03 5.88 -4.79
C GLN A 144 1.98 4.75 -5.84
N GLU A 145 1.14 3.73 -5.61
CA GLU A 145 1.19 2.47 -6.36
C GLU A 145 0.28 2.47 -7.58
N ALA A 146 -0.92 3.07 -7.49
CA ALA A 146 -1.81 3.19 -8.63
C ALA A 146 -1.50 4.45 -9.45
N LEU A 147 -1.26 5.61 -8.82
CA LEU A 147 -1.12 6.88 -9.56
C LEU A 147 0.34 7.35 -9.76
N HIS A 148 1.33 6.63 -9.21
CA HIS A 148 2.78 6.93 -9.34
C HIS A 148 3.21 8.32 -8.86
N HIS A 149 2.48 8.90 -7.91
CA HIS A 149 2.85 10.15 -7.25
C HIS A 149 3.86 9.89 -6.13
N TYR A 150 5.14 9.81 -6.50
CA TYR A 150 6.26 9.58 -5.57
C TYR A 150 6.64 10.80 -4.71
N ASP A 151 5.99 11.93 -4.93
CA ASP A 151 6.19 13.19 -4.21
C ASP A 151 5.31 13.34 -2.95
N THR A 152 4.56 12.29 -2.59
CA THR A 152 3.47 12.32 -1.60
C THR A 152 3.79 11.68 -0.24
N PHE A 153 5.03 11.83 0.25
CA PHE A 153 5.37 11.32 1.59
C PHE A 153 4.86 12.27 2.68
N GLU A 154 3.56 12.20 2.97
CA GLU A 154 2.84 13.11 3.89
C GLU A 154 2.29 12.43 5.14
N HIS A 155 2.23 11.11 5.14
CA HIS A 155 1.72 10.32 6.25
C HIS A 155 2.63 9.12 6.50
N VAL A 156 2.76 8.75 7.77
CA VAL A 156 3.51 7.59 8.23
C VAL A 156 2.62 6.86 9.23
N ALA A 157 2.23 5.63 8.91
CA ALA A 157 1.41 4.83 9.81
C ALA A 157 2.19 4.46 11.10
N PRO A 158 1.52 4.25 12.26
CA PRO A 158 2.20 4.00 13.53
C PRO A 158 3.20 2.84 13.53
N TRP A 159 2.94 1.80 12.73
CA TRP A 159 3.82 0.65 12.62
C TRP A 159 5.07 0.94 11.74
N GLN A 160 4.89 1.68 10.63
CA GLN A 160 6.00 2.18 9.81
C GLN A 160 6.87 3.16 10.59
N GLN A 161 6.24 4.01 11.42
CA GLN A 161 6.92 4.98 12.28
C GLN A 161 7.98 4.30 13.14
N LYS A 162 7.66 3.14 13.74
CA LYS A 162 8.62 2.37 14.54
C LYS A 162 9.80 1.87 13.71
N ILE A 163 9.54 1.35 12.52
CA ILE A 163 10.59 0.83 11.62
C ILE A 163 11.48 1.98 11.15
N TYR A 164 10.91 3.09 10.66
CA TYR A 164 11.68 4.27 10.26
C TYR A 164 12.45 4.91 11.42
N SER A 165 11.90 4.91 12.64
CA SER A 165 12.61 5.38 13.83
C SER A 165 13.89 4.59 14.09
N ARG A 166 13.85 3.27 13.88
CA ARG A 166 15.01 2.39 14.01
C ARG A 166 16.01 2.60 12.88
N LEU A 167 15.53 2.62 11.64
CA LEU A 167 16.41 2.65 10.46
C LEU A 167 17.06 4.02 10.22
N LEU A 168 16.34 5.12 10.46
CA LEU A 168 16.83 6.46 10.13
C LEU A 168 17.44 7.19 11.33
N PHE A 169 17.05 6.82 12.55
CA PHE A 169 17.46 7.55 13.76
C PHE A 169 18.06 6.67 14.85
N ASN A 170 18.12 5.35 14.67
CA ASN A 170 18.53 4.39 15.68
C ASN A 170 17.79 4.58 17.03
N LYS A 171 16.48 4.91 16.97
CA LYS A 171 15.61 5.15 18.13
C LYS A 171 14.40 4.23 18.10
N LYS A 172 13.84 3.92 19.28
CA LYS A 172 12.61 3.13 19.39
C LYS A 172 11.41 3.83 18.75
N MET A 173 11.32 5.14 18.94
CA MET A 173 10.21 5.95 18.43
C MET A 173 10.69 7.39 18.20
N VAL A 174 10.27 7.95 17.06
CA VAL A 174 10.49 9.33 16.63
C VAL A 174 9.17 9.87 16.08
N PRO A 175 8.77 11.13 16.35
CA PRO A 175 7.54 11.70 15.81
C PRO A 175 7.44 11.56 14.28
N ALA A 176 6.26 11.26 13.76
CA ALA A 176 6.01 11.03 12.34
C ALA A 176 6.40 12.25 11.50
N GLU A 177 6.12 13.45 11.99
CA GLU A 177 6.44 14.73 11.35
C GLU A 177 7.96 14.91 11.19
N LYS A 178 8.73 14.44 12.18
CA LYS A 178 10.20 14.49 12.13
C LYS A 178 10.75 13.51 11.08
N ILE A 179 10.14 12.32 10.94
CA ILE A 179 10.50 11.36 9.89
C ILE A 179 10.19 11.96 8.52
N ILE A 180 8.99 12.51 8.32
CA ILE A 180 8.58 13.16 7.07
C ILE A 180 9.52 14.33 6.73
N LYS A 181 9.81 15.21 7.69
CA LYS A 181 10.72 16.35 7.48
C LYS A 181 12.14 15.88 7.13
N TYR A 182 12.65 14.86 7.82
CA TYR A 182 13.98 14.32 7.57
C TYR A 182 14.11 13.72 6.16
N THR A 183 13.14 12.88 5.76
CA THR A 183 13.14 12.26 4.43
C THR A 183 13.05 13.30 3.30
N LYS A 184 12.19 14.32 3.45
CA LYS A 184 12.10 15.43 2.50
C LYS A 184 13.37 16.28 2.46
N LEU A 185 14.02 16.52 3.60
CA LEU A 185 15.27 17.26 3.65
C LEU A 185 16.43 16.49 2.99
N HIS A 186 16.49 15.17 3.18
CA HIS A 186 17.61 14.37 2.70
C HIS A 186 17.48 13.96 1.23
N TRP A 187 16.27 13.58 0.79
CA TRP A 187 16.03 13.05 -0.56
C TRP A 187 15.16 13.97 -1.44
N GLY A 188 14.65 15.07 -0.89
CA GLY A 188 13.73 15.97 -1.59
C GLY A 188 12.32 15.38 -1.68
N SER A 189 11.31 16.26 -1.77
CA SER A 189 9.91 15.84 -1.84
C SER A 189 9.66 14.86 -2.99
N LYS A 190 10.22 15.13 -4.19
CA LYS A 190 10.06 14.29 -5.40
C LYS A 190 10.44 12.81 -5.20
N TRP A 191 11.39 12.51 -4.31
CA TRP A 191 11.98 11.17 -4.19
C TRP A 191 11.77 10.53 -2.83
N ALA A 192 11.16 11.22 -1.86
CA ALA A 192 11.04 10.76 -0.50
C ALA A 192 10.35 9.39 -0.39
N VAL A 193 9.26 9.19 -1.15
CA VAL A 193 8.52 7.92 -1.17
C VAL A 193 9.37 6.79 -1.75
N LEU A 194 10.02 7.03 -2.90
CA LEU A 194 10.88 6.01 -3.52
C LEU A 194 12.03 5.64 -2.59
N ALA A 195 12.71 6.63 -2.00
CA ALA A 195 13.80 6.40 -1.05
C ALA A 195 13.38 5.48 0.12
N VAL A 196 12.25 5.78 0.79
CA VAL A 196 11.79 4.92 1.88
C VAL A 196 11.34 3.55 1.40
N SER A 197 10.79 3.43 0.17
CA SER A 197 10.46 2.12 -0.42
C SER A 197 11.68 1.24 -0.64
N TYR A 198 12.83 1.77 -1.07
CA TYR A 198 14.06 0.97 -1.17
C TYR A 198 14.57 0.49 0.19
N ILE A 199 14.54 1.36 1.20
CA ILE A 199 14.92 1.01 2.57
C ILE A 199 14.00 -0.10 3.10
N TRP A 200 12.72 0.01 2.78
CA TRP A 200 11.69 -0.94 3.16
C TRP A 200 11.85 -2.31 2.49
N GLU A 201 11.96 -2.35 1.17
CA GLU A 201 12.09 -3.61 0.43
C GLU A 201 13.36 -4.35 0.83
N ASP A 202 14.45 -3.62 1.03
CA ASP A 202 15.72 -4.21 1.43
C ASP A 202 15.62 -4.93 2.78
N ILE A 203 14.99 -4.32 3.79
CA ILE A 203 14.90 -4.95 5.12
C ILE A 203 14.03 -6.21 5.11
N PHE A 204 12.92 -6.20 4.38
CA PHE A 204 12.02 -7.37 4.30
C PHE A 204 12.61 -8.49 3.45
N TRP A 205 13.36 -8.16 2.40
CA TRP A 205 14.08 -9.15 1.62
C TRP A 205 15.22 -9.78 2.41
N GLN A 206 16.02 -8.99 3.13
CA GLN A 206 17.08 -9.51 4.00
C GLN A 206 16.49 -10.52 4.99
N ARG A 207 15.38 -10.15 5.64
CA ARG A 207 14.63 -11.04 6.52
C ARG A 207 14.22 -12.35 5.84
N LYS A 208 13.66 -12.29 4.62
CA LYS A 208 13.22 -13.47 3.85
C LYS A 208 14.38 -14.41 3.53
N HIS A 209 15.60 -13.89 3.40
CA HIS A 209 16.81 -14.65 3.06
C HIS A 209 17.70 -14.96 4.27
N GLY A 210 17.12 -15.01 5.47
CA GLY A 210 17.79 -15.51 6.68
C GLY A 210 18.44 -14.44 7.56
N ASN A 211 18.53 -13.19 7.11
CA ASN A 211 19.04 -12.07 7.90
C ASN A 211 17.93 -11.48 8.77
N LYS A 212 17.47 -12.26 9.76
CA LYS A 212 16.44 -11.81 10.70
C LYS A 212 17.01 -10.77 11.67
N ILE A 213 16.19 -9.78 11.99
CA ILE A 213 16.56 -8.69 12.90
C ILE A 213 15.63 -8.77 14.12
N ASP A 214 16.19 -9.03 15.30
CA ASP A 214 15.41 -9.31 16.51
C ASP A 214 14.36 -8.24 16.85
N TRP A 215 14.71 -6.96 16.71
CA TRP A 215 13.76 -5.88 16.98
C TRP A 215 12.65 -5.83 15.92
N LEU A 216 12.95 -6.18 14.67
CA LEU A 216 11.98 -6.17 13.57
C LEU A 216 10.96 -7.30 13.75
N GLU A 217 11.41 -8.51 14.10
CA GLU A 217 10.51 -9.65 14.34
C GLU A 217 9.47 -9.34 15.44
N LYS A 218 9.90 -8.65 16.50
CA LYS A 218 9.01 -8.22 17.59
C LYS A 218 7.96 -7.21 17.14
N GLU A 219 8.28 -6.37 16.14
CA GLU A 219 7.37 -5.33 15.64
C GLU A 219 6.39 -5.85 14.58
N ILE A 220 6.86 -6.66 13.64
CA ILE A 220 6.05 -7.05 12.47
C ILE A 220 5.02 -8.15 12.79
N ARG A 221 5.26 -8.96 13.84
CA ARG A 221 4.35 -10.02 14.31
C ARG A 221 3.76 -10.87 13.16
N LEU A 222 4.58 -11.15 12.14
CA LEU A 222 4.21 -11.93 10.95
C LEU A 222 4.00 -13.40 11.30
#